data_AF-A0A537ZBR5-F1
#
_entry.id   AF-A0A537ZBR5-F1
#
_cell.length_a   1.000
_cell.length_b   1.000
_cell.length_c   1.000
_cell.angle_alpha   90.00
_cell.angle_beta   90.00
_cell.angle_gamma   90.00
#
_symmetry.space_group_name_H-M   'P 1'
#
loop_
_entity.id
_entity.type
_entity.pdbx_description
1 polymer ?
#
loop_
_entity_poly.entity_id
_entity_poly.type
_entity_poly.pdbx_seq_one_letter_code
_entity_poly.pdbx_strand_id
1 'polypeptide(L)'
;MRNPSDDEIYFDSNGSLTERRRFGGQEVIVHYDDIPPTDITTVDGIPCTTALRTVIDIAPDLDRAQLRRVVQDCLDRQLFSVEEARARVVEPDMVGRPGALLLRSLLAAPGHRGTARE
;
A
#
# COMPACT_ATOMS: atom_id res chain seq x y z
N MET A 1 -27.66 -16.72 17.10
CA MET A 1 -26.59 -17.11 18.03
C MET A 1 -25.29 -17.03 17.26
N ARG A 2 -24.41 -16.08 17.59
CA ARG A 2 -23.16 -15.81 16.86
C ARG A 2 -22.21 -16.99 17.10
N ASN A 3 -21.62 -17.57 16.07
CA ASN A 3 -20.62 -18.62 16.23
C ASN A 3 -19.29 -17.93 16.57
N PRO A 4 -18.66 -18.18 17.73
CA PRO A 4 -17.43 -17.49 18.14
C PRO A 4 -16.21 -17.79 17.24
N SER A 5 -16.36 -18.66 16.24
CA SER A 5 -15.36 -18.95 15.20
C SER A 5 -15.46 -18.06 13.95
N ASP A 6 -16.49 -17.21 13.83
CA ASP A 6 -16.67 -16.29 12.68
C ASP A 6 -15.87 -14.98 12.81
N ASP A 7 -15.37 -14.64 14.01
CA ASP A 7 -14.68 -13.36 14.29
C ASP A 7 -13.20 -13.64 14.63
N GLU A 8 -12.39 -14.01 13.64
CA GLU A 8 -10.94 -14.17 13.83
C GLU A 8 -10.23 -12.82 13.67
N ILE A 9 -9.56 -12.37 14.74
CA ILE A 9 -8.73 -11.16 14.76
C ILE A 9 -7.25 -11.57 14.70
N TYR A 10 -6.49 -11.03 13.75
CA TYR A 10 -5.06 -11.31 13.55
C TYR A 10 -4.32 -10.07 12.99
N PHE A 11 -3.00 -10.15 12.83
CA PHE A 11 -2.20 -9.14 12.13
C PHE A 11 -1.78 -9.66 10.76
N ASP A 12 -1.94 -8.85 9.71
CA ASP A 12 -1.58 -9.24 8.33
C ASP A 12 -0.08 -9.08 8.02
N SER A 13 0.29 -9.31 6.75
CA SER A 13 1.67 -9.16 6.25
C SER A 13 2.22 -7.72 6.35
N ASN A 14 1.34 -6.73 6.51
CA ASN A 14 1.67 -5.32 6.71
C ASN A 14 1.74 -4.92 8.19
N GLY A 15 1.42 -5.84 9.11
CA GLY A 15 1.31 -5.55 10.54
C GLY A 15 0.02 -4.80 10.92
N SER A 16 -0.98 -4.76 10.03
CA SER A 16 -2.27 -4.14 10.27
C SER A 16 -3.20 -5.09 11.01
N LEU A 17 -3.92 -4.56 11.99
CA LEU A 17 -4.97 -5.30 12.70
C LEU A 17 -6.04 -5.69 11.69
N THR A 18 -6.38 -6.97 11.65
CA THR A 18 -7.24 -7.56 10.62
C THR A 18 -8.31 -8.42 11.27
N GLU A 19 -9.54 -8.34 10.77
CA GLU A 19 -10.67 -9.11 11.28
C GLU A 19 -11.49 -9.73 10.14
N ARG A 20 -11.83 -11.02 10.27
CA ARG A 20 -12.86 -11.64 9.42
C ARG A 20 -14.24 -11.26 9.95
N ARG A 21 -15.10 -10.71 9.08
CA ARG A 21 -16.47 -10.32 9.41
C ARG A 21 -17.46 -10.81 8.36
N ARG A 22 -18.71 -10.98 8.77
CA ARG A 22 -19.86 -11.12 7.85
C ARG A 22 -20.61 -9.80 7.70
N PHE A 23 -20.80 -9.35 6.47
CA PHE A 23 -21.58 -8.17 6.13
C PHE A 23 -22.58 -8.51 5.01
N GLY A 24 -23.88 -8.32 5.24
CA GLY A 24 -24.91 -8.62 4.24
C GLY A 24 -24.93 -10.06 3.71
N GLY A 25 -24.43 -11.03 4.47
CA GLY A 25 -24.30 -12.44 4.06
C GLY A 25 -22.98 -12.80 3.40
N GLN A 26 -22.13 -11.82 3.06
CA GLN A 26 -20.80 -12.03 2.51
C GLN A 26 -19.73 -12.02 3.62
N GLU A 27 -18.75 -12.92 3.53
CA GLU A 27 -17.53 -12.83 4.35
C GLU A 27 -16.57 -11.82 3.74
N VAL A 28 -16.09 -10.92 4.59
CA VAL A 28 -15.12 -9.87 4.27
C VAL A 28 -13.97 -9.92 5.27
N ILE A 29 -12.78 -9.58 4.80
CA ILE A 29 -11.61 -9.35 5.66
C ILE A 29 -11.45 -7.84 5.78
N VAL A 30 -11.46 -7.33 7.00
CA VAL A 30 -11.35 -5.90 7.30
C VAL A 30 -9.96 -5.63 7.86
N HIS A 31 -9.20 -4.78 7.17
CA HIS A 31 -7.90 -4.30 7.61
C HIS A 31 -8.09 -2.92 8.25
N TYR A 32 -7.58 -2.75 9.47
CA TYR A 32 -7.63 -1.50 10.23
C TYR A 32 -6.27 -0.82 10.18
N ASP A 33 -6.28 0.46 9.83
CA ASP A 33 -5.07 1.28 9.75
C ASP A 33 -5.42 2.76 9.93
N ASP A 34 -4.52 3.51 10.54
CA ASP A 34 -4.63 4.96 10.70
C ASP A 34 -3.98 5.63 9.48
N ILE A 35 -4.78 5.85 8.43
CA ILE A 35 -4.30 6.41 7.16
C ILE A 35 -4.37 7.94 7.22
N PRO A 36 -3.24 8.67 7.04
CA PRO A 36 -3.25 10.12 7.05
C PRO A 36 -4.04 10.66 5.83
N PRO A 37 -4.68 11.84 5.93
CA PRO A 37 -5.45 12.41 4.82
C PRO A 37 -4.65 12.58 3.52
N THR A 38 -3.32 12.77 3.61
CA THR A 38 -2.41 12.89 2.46
C THR A 38 -2.28 11.59 1.65
N ASP A 39 -2.63 10.45 2.24
CA ASP A 39 -2.64 9.13 1.61
C ASP A 39 -4.01 8.73 1.07
N ILE A 40 -5.01 9.62 1.19
CA ILE A 40 -6.38 9.35 0.76
C ILE A 40 -6.67 10.17 -0.51
N THR A 41 -7.27 9.52 -1.48
CA THR A 41 -7.82 10.11 -2.71
C THR A 41 -9.26 9.65 -2.91
N THR A 42 -9.88 10.09 -4.00
CA THR A 42 -11.24 9.70 -4.36
C THR A 42 -11.27 9.19 -5.80
N VAL A 43 -11.84 8.01 -6.00
CA VAL A 43 -12.09 7.41 -7.32
C VAL A 43 -13.59 7.20 -7.46
N ASP A 44 -14.23 7.84 -8.43
CA ASP A 44 -15.69 7.75 -8.66
C ASP A 44 -16.55 8.02 -7.41
N GLY A 45 -16.09 8.95 -6.56
CA GLY A 45 -16.77 9.30 -5.30
C GLY A 45 -16.46 8.37 -4.13
N ILE A 46 -15.64 7.33 -4.33
CA ILE A 46 -15.24 6.36 -3.31
C ILE A 46 -13.87 6.78 -2.74
N PRO A 47 -13.73 6.95 -1.41
CA PRO A 47 -12.43 7.15 -0.78
C PRO A 47 -11.53 5.93 -1.02
N CYS A 48 -10.33 6.17 -1.52
CA CYS A 48 -9.31 5.17 -1.80
C CYS A 48 -7.95 5.64 -1.30
N THR A 49 -6.97 4.74 -1.22
CA THR A 49 -5.59 5.16 -1.01
C THR A 49 -5.03 5.81 -2.28
N THR A 50 -4.10 6.75 -2.12
CA THR A 50 -3.31 7.28 -3.26
C THR A 50 -2.54 6.14 -3.91
N ALA A 51 -2.20 6.28 -5.20
CA ALA A 51 -1.46 5.24 -5.91
C ALA A 51 -0.13 4.88 -5.21
N LEU A 52 0.61 5.87 -4.70
CA LEU A 52 1.84 5.64 -3.94
C LEU A 52 1.56 4.81 -2.67
N ARG A 53 0.48 5.15 -1.94
CA ARG A 53 0.09 4.41 -0.75
C ARG A 53 -0.34 2.98 -1.10
N THR A 54 -1.14 2.79 -2.13
CA THR A 54 -1.53 1.46 -2.63
C THR A 54 -0.32 0.61 -2.97
N VAL A 55 0.69 1.18 -3.66
CA VAL A 55 1.94 0.47 -3.97
C VAL A 55 2.66 0.01 -2.71
N ILE A 56 2.72 0.85 -1.68
CA ILE A 56 3.30 0.48 -0.39
C ILE A 56 2.50 -0.65 0.25
N ASP A 57 1.17 -0.55 0.28
CA ASP A 57 0.30 -1.55 0.93
C ASP A 57 0.42 -2.93 0.27
N ILE A 58 0.47 -3.02 -1.06
CA ILE A 58 0.53 -4.32 -1.75
C ILE A 58 1.94 -4.87 -1.89
N ALA A 59 2.99 -4.07 -1.64
CA ALA A 59 4.37 -4.47 -1.90
C ALA A 59 4.79 -5.79 -1.23
N PRO A 60 4.39 -6.12 0.01
CA PRO A 60 4.77 -7.38 0.64
C PRO A 60 4.19 -8.64 -0.01
N ASP A 61 3.11 -8.48 -0.77
CA ASP A 61 2.46 -9.59 -1.48
C ASP A 61 2.99 -9.76 -2.91
N LEU A 62 3.90 -8.89 -3.34
CA LEU A 62 4.51 -8.91 -4.66
C LEU A 62 5.96 -9.41 -4.60
N ASP A 63 6.33 -10.21 -5.60
CA ASP A 63 7.75 -10.46 -5.86
C ASP A 63 8.45 -9.19 -6.39
N ARG A 64 9.78 -9.20 -6.40
CA ARG A 64 10.58 -8.03 -6.83
C ARG A 64 10.33 -7.62 -8.28
N ALA A 65 10.04 -8.55 -9.19
CA ALA A 65 9.77 -8.24 -10.59
C ALA A 65 8.38 -7.63 -10.77
N GLN A 66 7.38 -8.14 -10.05
CA GLN A 66 6.03 -7.60 -9.98
C GLN A 66 6.04 -6.19 -9.40
N LEU A 67 6.69 -5.98 -8.25
CA LEU A 67 6.81 -4.65 -7.63
C LEU A 67 7.46 -3.65 -8.58
N ARG A 68 8.55 -4.04 -9.26
CA ARG A 68 9.19 -3.17 -10.26
C ARG A 68 8.24 -2.78 -11.39
N ARG A 69 7.45 -3.73 -11.89
CA ARG A 69 6.49 -3.48 -12.97
C ARG A 69 5.39 -2.52 -12.52
N VAL A 70 4.83 -2.73 -11.33
CA VAL A 70 3.79 -1.86 -10.75
C VAL A 70 4.33 -0.44 -10.57
N VAL A 71 5.51 -0.29 -9.96
CA VAL A 71 6.12 1.04 -9.77
C VAL A 71 6.35 1.72 -11.12
N GLN A 72 6.86 1.00 -12.12
CA GLN A 72 7.09 1.59 -13.44
C GLN A 72 5.79 2.04 -14.10
N ASP A 73 4.72 1.23 -14.04
CA ASP A 73 3.39 1.63 -14.56
C ASP A 73 2.88 2.91 -13.89
N CYS A 74 3.02 3.02 -12.56
CA CYS A 74 2.62 4.22 -11.83
C CYS A 74 3.44 5.45 -12.24
N LEU A 75 4.75 5.31 -12.43
CA LEU A 75 5.61 6.39 -12.88
C LEU A 75 5.30 6.83 -14.31
N ASP A 76 5.10 5.88 -15.23
CA ASP A 76 4.77 6.13 -16.64
C ASP A 76 3.44 6.89 -16.76
N ARG A 77 2.50 6.59 -15.86
CA ARG A 77 1.19 7.26 -15.76
C ARG A 77 1.20 8.51 -14.89
N GLN A 78 2.38 8.90 -14.39
CA GLN A 78 2.58 10.08 -13.54
C GLN A 78 1.67 10.10 -12.29
N LEU A 79 1.40 8.93 -11.71
CA LEU A 79 0.58 8.81 -10.48
C LEU A 79 1.34 9.24 -9.22
N PHE A 80 2.66 9.22 -9.29
CA PHE A 80 3.61 9.85 -8.36
C PHE A 80 4.98 9.92 -9.05
N SER A 81 5.91 10.62 -8.43
CA SER A 81 7.32 10.73 -8.82
C SER A 81 8.23 9.92 -7.91
N VAL A 82 9.44 9.62 -8.39
CA VAL A 82 10.47 8.96 -7.56
C VAL A 82 10.82 9.80 -6.33
N GLU A 83 10.77 11.13 -6.43
CA GLU A 83 11.04 12.02 -5.31
C GLU A 83 9.95 11.95 -4.24
N GLU A 84 8.67 12.00 -4.63
CA GLU A 84 7.54 11.80 -3.71
C GLU A 84 7.61 10.42 -3.05
N ALA A 85 7.92 9.37 -3.82
CA ALA A 85 8.08 8.02 -3.27
C ALA A 85 9.22 7.96 -2.24
N ARG A 86 10.37 8.60 -2.50
CA ARG A 86 11.50 8.66 -1.56
C ARG A 86 11.16 9.43 -0.29
N ALA A 87 10.47 10.56 -0.42
CA ALA A 87 10.03 11.34 0.73
C ALA A 87 9.05 10.54 1.59
N ARG A 88 8.06 9.90 0.95
CA ARG A 88 7.01 9.17 1.67
C ARG A 88 7.52 7.99 2.47
N VAL A 89 8.43 7.18 1.93
CA VAL A 89 8.92 5.95 2.61
C VAL A 89 9.80 6.21 3.84
N VAL A 90 10.19 7.45 4.09
CA VAL A 90 10.99 7.83 5.27
C VAL A 90 10.18 8.57 6.33
N GLU A 91 8.90 8.85 6.07
CA GLU A 91 8.00 9.47 7.06
C GLU A 91 7.80 8.56 8.29
N PRO A 92 7.54 9.13 9.48
CA PRO A 92 7.47 8.38 10.73
C PRO A 92 6.46 7.23 10.73
N ASP A 93 5.33 7.39 10.05
CA ASP A 93 4.27 6.37 9.95
C ASP A 93 4.59 5.25 8.94
N MET A 94 5.58 5.46 8.06
CA MET A 94 5.96 4.52 7.00
C MET A 94 7.31 3.86 7.21
N VAL A 95 8.26 4.51 7.89
CA VAL A 95 9.68 4.09 7.93
C VAL A 95 9.90 2.64 8.39
N GLY A 96 9.00 2.11 9.22
CA GLY A 96 9.01 0.73 9.70
C GLY A 96 8.14 -0.26 8.92
N ARG A 97 7.31 0.21 7.98
CA ARG A 97 6.35 -0.66 7.28
C ARG A 97 7.04 -1.56 6.26
N PRO A 98 6.70 -2.86 6.18
CA PRO A 98 7.35 -3.80 5.25
C PRO A 98 7.35 -3.31 3.80
N GLY A 99 6.21 -2.82 3.31
CA GLY A 99 6.10 -2.29 1.96
C GLY A 99 6.97 -1.07 1.68
N ALA A 100 7.10 -0.16 2.64
CA ALA A 100 7.96 1.02 2.53
C ALA A 100 9.44 0.62 2.48
N LEU A 101 9.86 -0.40 3.26
CA LEU A 101 11.21 -0.96 3.21
C LEU A 101 11.52 -1.60 1.86
N LEU A 102 10.57 -2.35 1.29
CA LEU A 102 10.70 -2.97 -0.03
C LEU A 102 10.80 -1.92 -1.14
N LEU A 103 9.93 -0.91 -1.10
CA LEU A 103 9.96 0.20 -2.06
C LEU A 103 11.27 0.99 -1.95
N ARG A 104 11.72 1.35 -0.74
CA ARG A 104 13.01 2.01 -0.50
C ARG A 104 14.17 1.21 -1.10
N SER A 105 14.16 -0.11 -0.90
CA SER A 105 15.18 -1.02 -1.43
C SER A 105 15.15 -1.11 -2.96
N LEU A 106 13.98 -0.98 -3.58
CA LEU A 106 13.85 -0.91 -5.04
C LEU A 106 14.38 0.42 -5.60
N LEU A 107 14.03 1.55 -4.97
CA LEU A 107 14.43 2.91 -5.39
C LEU A 107 15.94 3.19 -5.24
N ALA A 108 16.63 2.42 -4.38
CA ALA A 108 18.08 2.49 -4.19
C ALA A 108 18.87 1.70 -5.25
N ALA A 109 18.23 0.82 -6.02
CA ALA A 109 18.92 0.00 -7.02
C ALA A 109 19.35 0.84 -8.25
N PRO A 110 20.56 0.62 -8.80
CA PRO A 110 21.00 1.27 -10.03
C PRO A 110 20.01 1.03 -11.17
N GLY A 111 19.57 2.10 -11.84
CA GLY A 111 18.68 2.03 -13.01
C GLY A 111 17.25 2.52 -12.77
N HIS A 112 16.83 2.77 -11.53
CA HIS A 112 15.53 3.38 -11.24
C HIS A 112 15.62 4.92 -11.27
N ARG A 113 15.85 5.49 -12.45
CA ARG A 113 15.77 6.94 -12.68
C ARG A 113 14.36 7.27 -13.15
N GLY A 114 13.61 8.04 -12.36
CA GLY A 114 12.37 8.63 -12.83
C GLY A 114 12.68 9.49 -14.05
N THR A 115 11.99 9.24 -15.16
CA THR A 115 12.09 10.11 -16.33
C THR A 115 11.33 11.39 -16.02
N ALA A 116 11.98 12.35 -15.36
CA ALA A 116 11.62 13.75 -15.56
C ALA A 116 12.06 14.11 -16.98
N ARG A 117 11.10 14.26 -17.90
CA ARG A 117 11.33 14.98 -19.15
C ARG A 117 10.62 16.32 -19.05
N GLU A 118 11.45 17.36 -19.08
CA GLU A 118 11.25 18.77 -19.45
C GLU A 118 10.03 19.52 -18.91
#